data_AF-A0A969D7U0-F1
#
_entry.id   AF-A0A969D7U0-F1
#
_cell.length_a   1.000
_cell.length_b   1.000
_cell.length_c   1.000
_cell.angle_alpha   90.00
_cell.angle_beta   90.00
_cell.angle_gamma   90.00
#
_symmetry.space_group_name_H-M   'P 1'
#
loop_
_entity.id
_entity.type
_entity.pdbx_description
1 polymer ?
#
loop_
_entity_poly.entity_id
_entity_poly.type
_entity_poly.pdbx_seq_one_letter_code
_entity_poly.pdbx_strand_id
1 'polypeptide(L)'
;MLGGWWLLHLIYGDQIWWLALLTSFAPLFFAPLLFFLPLTLFVRHAGYLIGQLFPLLLFIVTYGGLFLPKTPPPHQVEPPPLTVMTFNMQSGSRAARTAAVIQENDYPDIVALQETTPQIERLVRRAVGEHYPYSFLSIRWMGEASRHSAAIR
;
A
#
# COMPACT_ATOMS: atom_id res chain seq x y z
N MET A 1 -17.95 -9.11 -16.57
CA MET A 1 -17.78 -8.71 -15.15
C MET A 1 -16.30 -8.40 -14.84
N LEU A 2 -15.38 -9.37 -14.92
CA LEU A 2 -13.93 -9.16 -14.65
C LEU A 2 -13.30 -8.01 -15.43
N GLY A 3 -13.49 -7.95 -16.75
CA GLY A 3 -12.91 -6.87 -17.57
C GLY A 3 -13.47 -5.47 -17.24
N GLY A 4 -14.74 -5.39 -16.85
CA GLY A 4 -15.36 -4.13 -16.43
C GLY A 4 -14.79 -3.64 -15.10
N TRP A 5 -14.64 -4.54 -14.13
CA TRP A 5 -13.95 -4.22 -12.87
C TRP A 5 -12.50 -3.78 -13.13
N TRP A 6 -11.75 -4.52 -13.95
CA TRP A 6 -10.34 -4.20 -14.22
C TRP A 6 -10.18 -2.83 -14.90
N LEU A 7 -11.03 -2.51 -15.87
CA LEU A 7 -11.03 -1.19 -16.51
C LEU A 7 -11.34 -0.06 -15.51
N LEU A 8 -12.34 -0.25 -14.66
CA LEU A 8 -12.67 0.72 -13.60
C LEU A 8 -11.50 0.89 -12.62
N HIS A 9 -10.84 -0.20 -12.24
CA HIS A 9 -9.67 -0.18 -11.38
C HIS A 9 -8.50 0.58 -12.03
N LEU A 10 -8.28 0.42 -13.34
CA LEU A 10 -7.23 1.18 -14.05
C LEU A 10 -7.53 2.67 -14.13
N ILE A 11 -8.79 3.07 -14.32
CA ILE A 11 -9.18 4.47 -14.49
C ILE A 11 -9.24 5.20 -13.14
N TYR A 12 -9.85 4.58 -12.13
CA TYR A 12 -10.18 5.23 -10.86
C TYR A 12 -9.31 4.75 -9.68
N GLY A 13 -8.61 3.63 -9.81
CA GLY A 13 -7.89 3.00 -8.70
C GLY A 13 -8.79 2.79 -7.48
N ASP A 14 -8.30 3.21 -6.32
CA ASP A 14 -9.01 3.12 -5.04
C ASP A 14 -9.71 4.45 -4.64
N GLN A 15 -9.92 5.38 -5.58
CA GLN A 15 -10.55 6.67 -5.27
C GLN A 15 -12.04 6.54 -4.92
N ILE A 16 -12.71 5.53 -5.49
CA ILE A 16 -14.13 5.28 -5.26
C ILE A 16 -14.25 4.20 -4.18
N TRP A 17 -14.83 4.53 -3.02
CA TRP A 17 -14.83 3.66 -1.84
C TRP A 17 -15.37 2.24 -2.10
N TRP A 18 -16.45 2.10 -2.86
CA TRP A 18 -17.03 0.79 -3.15
C TRP A 18 -16.18 -0.01 -4.13
N LEU A 19 -15.47 0.67 -5.03
CA LEU A 19 -14.53 0.05 -5.95
C LEU A 19 -13.26 -0.40 -5.21
N ALA A 20 -12.79 0.39 -4.24
CA ALA A 20 -11.69 0.02 -3.35
C ALA A 20 -12.05 -1.20 -2.51
N LEU A 21 -13.27 -1.23 -1.95
CA LEU A 21 -13.79 -2.41 -1.24
C LEU A 21 -13.84 -3.63 -2.15
N LEU A 22 -14.37 -3.49 -3.36
CA LEU A 22 -14.44 -4.57 -4.34
C LEU A 22 -13.04 -5.07 -4.75
N THR A 23 -12.11 -4.14 -4.95
CA THR A 23 -10.70 -4.40 -5.29
C THR A 23 -9.96 -5.14 -4.18
N SER A 24 -10.33 -4.90 -2.92
CA SER A 24 -9.80 -5.64 -1.76
C SER A 24 -10.11 -7.14 -1.84
N PHE A 25 -11.19 -7.52 -2.53
CA PHE A 25 -11.58 -8.91 -2.78
C PHE A 25 -11.21 -9.39 -4.20
N ALA A 26 -10.49 -8.60 -4.99
CA ALA A 26 -10.16 -8.95 -6.37
C ALA A 26 -9.47 -10.31 -6.55
N PRO A 27 -8.56 -10.75 -5.66
CA PRO A 27 -7.97 -12.09 -5.77
C PRO A 27 -9.03 -13.21 -5.77
N LEU A 28 -10.16 -13.02 -5.08
CA LEU A 28 -11.24 -14.01 -5.02
C LEU A 28 -11.98 -14.17 -6.35
N PHE A 29 -11.98 -13.15 -7.23
CA PHE A 29 -12.58 -13.29 -8.56
C PHE A 29 -11.84 -14.28 -9.46
N PHE A 30 -10.57 -14.56 -9.12
CA PHE A 30 -9.73 -15.53 -9.82
C PHE A 30 -9.71 -16.90 -9.15
N ALA A 31 -10.31 -17.07 -7.97
CA ALA A 31 -10.40 -18.35 -7.28
C ALA A 31 -11.01 -19.48 -8.14
N PRO A 32 -12.02 -19.23 -9.01
CA PRO A 32 -12.51 -20.26 -9.92
C PRO A 32 -11.43 -20.85 -10.84
N LEU A 33 -10.40 -20.07 -11.23
CA LEU A 33 -9.30 -20.59 -12.07
C LEU A 33 -8.52 -21.70 -11.38
N LEU A 34 -8.37 -21.65 -10.05
CA LEU A 34 -7.65 -22.67 -9.30
C LEU A 34 -8.30 -24.06 -9.47
N PHE A 35 -9.62 -24.10 -9.59
CA PHE A 35 -10.39 -25.33 -9.72
C PHE A 35 -10.65 -25.72 -11.17
N PHE A 36 -11.07 -24.76 -12.00
CA PHE A 36 -11.48 -25.04 -13.38
C PHE A 36 -10.30 -25.21 -14.33
N LEU A 37 -9.14 -24.61 -14.05
CA LEU A 37 -7.98 -24.74 -14.94
C LEU A 37 -7.46 -26.19 -14.96
N PRO A 38 -7.17 -26.84 -13.82
CA PRO A 38 -6.82 -28.26 -13.81
C PRO A 38 -7.91 -29.13 -14.44
N LEU A 39 -9.18 -28.89 -14.10
CA LEU A 39 -10.30 -29.67 -14.64
C LEU A 39 -10.36 -29.62 -16.17
N THR A 40 -10.13 -28.45 -16.77
CA THR A 40 -10.11 -28.33 -18.23
C THR A 40 -8.91 -29.00 -18.88
N LEU A 41 -7.77 -29.05 -18.21
CA LEU A 41 -6.62 -29.81 -18.67
C LEU A 41 -6.89 -31.33 -18.63
N PHE A 42 -7.70 -31.80 -17.67
CA PHE A 42 -8.15 -33.20 -17.61
C PHE A 42 -9.18 -33.55 -18.68
N VAL A 43 -10.17 -32.69 -18.93
CA VAL A 43 -11.23 -32.91 -19.94
C VAL A 43 -10.73 -32.66 -21.37
N ARG A 44 -9.64 -31.92 -21.54
CA ARG A 44 -8.96 -31.63 -22.83
C ARG A 44 -9.85 -30.99 -23.91
N HIS A 45 -10.90 -30.28 -23.50
CA HIS A 45 -11.83 -29.65 -24.45
C HIS A 45 -11.40 -28.19 -24.74
N ALA A 46 -11.07 -27.91 -26.01
CA ALA A 46 -10.52 -26.62 -26.42
C ALA A 46 -11.42 -25.43 -26.09
N GLY A 47 -12.76 -25.60 -26.18
CA GLY A 47 -13.71 -24.53 -25.85
C GLY A 47 -13.60 -24.04 -24.40
N TYR A 48 -13.34 -24.94 -23.44
CA TYR A 48 -13.21 -24.55 -22.04
C TYR A 48 -11.88 -23.86 -21.75
N LEU A 49 -10.81 -24.26 -22.43
CA LEU A 49 -9.51 -23.58 -22.34
C LEU A 49 -9.60 -22.15 -22.91
N ILE A 50 -10.26 -21.97 -24.06
CA ILE A 50 -10.49 -20.65 -24.65
C ILE A 50 -11.30 -19.77 -23.70
N GLY A 51 -12.35 -20.31 -23.07
CA GLY A 51 -13.16 -19.58 -22.09
C GLY A 51 -12.37 -19.12 -20.84
N GLN A 52 -11.33 -19.85 -20.46
CA GLN A 52 -10.46 -19.50 -19.33
C GLN A 52 -9.27 -18.63 -19.69
N LEU A 53 -8.96 -18.48 -20.99
CA LEU A 53 -7.78 -17.73 -21.42
C LEU A 53 -7.84 -16.27 -20.97
N PHE A 54 -9.01 -15.63 -21.11
CA PHE A 54 -9.19 -14.23 -20.70
C PHE A 54 -8.94 -14.01 -19.20
N PRO A 55 -9.65 -14.70 -18.27
CA PRO A 55 -9.38 -14.53 -16.84
C PRO A 55 -7.97 -14.95 -16.43
N LEU A 56 -7.38 -15.96 -17.08
CA LEU A 56 -5.99 -16.37 -16.82
C LEU A 56 -4.99 -15.29 -17.20
N LEU A 57 -5.11 -14.72 -18.41
CA LEU A 57 -4.24 -13.62 -18.85
C LEU A 57 -4.38 -12.41 -17.94
N LEU A 58 -5.61 -12.08 -17.55
CA LEU A 58 -5.88 -10.98 -16.64
C LEU A 58 -5.23 -11.20 -15.27
N PHE A 59 -5.27 -12.43 -14.74
CA PHE A 59 -4.59 -12.81 -13.51
C PHE A 59 -3.07 -12.65 -13.64
N ILE A 60 -2.47 -13.15 -14.72
CA ILE A 60 -1.02 -13.06 -14.96
C ILE A 60 -0.57 -11.60 -15.06
N VAL A 61 -1.29 -10.76 -15.81
CA VAL A 61 -0.98 -9.34 -15.94
C VAL A 61 -1.09 -8.60 -14.61
N THR A 62 -2.08 -8.95 -13.78
CA THR A 62 -2.35 -8.24 -12.51
C THR A 62 -1.46 -8.72 -11.36
N TYR A 63 -1.21 -10.04 -11.27
CA TYR A 63 -0.57 -10.67 -10.11
C TYR A 63 0.70 -11.46 -10.44
N GLY A 64 1.00 -11.75 -11.71
CA GLY A 64 2.15 -12.57 -12.11
C GLY A 64 3.48 -12.04 -11.57
N GLY A 65 3.62 -10.71 -11.52
CA GLY A 65 4.74 -9.99 -10.91
C GLY A 65 5.08 -10.43 -9.48
N LEU A 66 4.06 -10.79 -8.69
CA LEU A 66 4.22 -11.17 -7.28
C LEU A 66 4.86 -12.55 -7.10
N PHE A 67 4.81 -13.40 -8.13
CA PHE A 67 5.34 -14.76 -8.11
C PHE A 67 6.73 -14.86 -8.76
N LEU A 68 7.27 -13.76 -9.30
CA LEU A 68 8.64 -13.72 -9.78
C LEU A 68 9.63 -13.67 -8.60
N PRO A 69 10.76 -14.39 -8.68
CA PRO A 69 11.83 -14.28 -7.69
C PRO A 69 12.33 -12.83 -7.62
N LYS A 70 12.47 -12.30 -6.41
CA LYS A 70 13.13 -11.01 -6.19
C LYS A 70 14.64 -11.23 -6.25
N THR A 71 15.33 -10.53 -7.14
CA THR A 71 16.80 -10.51 -7.12
C THR A 71 17.25 -9.77 -5.86
N PRO A 72 18.11 -10.35 -5.02
CA PRO A 72 18.67 -9.63 -3.89
C PRO A 72 19.44 -8.41 -4.42
N PRO A 73 19.35 -7.26 -3.73
CA PRO A 73 20.19 -6.13 -4.09
C PRO A 73 21.65 -6.57 -4.03
N PRO A 74 22.51 -6.10 -4.95
CA PRO A 74 23.94 -6.38 -4.87
C PRO A 74 24.45 -5.98 -3.48
N HIS A 75 25.33 -6.79 -2.88
CA HIS A 75 26.00 -6.47 -1.62
C HIS A 75 26.71 -5.13 -1.78
N GLN A 76 26.05 -4.07 -1.32
CA GLN A 76 26.68 -2.79 -1.07
C GLN A 76 27.38 -2.92 0.29
N VAL A 77 28.57 -2.33 0.41
CA VAL A 77 29.24 -2.13 1.72
C VAL A 77 28.18 -1.65 2.69
N GLU A 78 27.93 -2.39 3.77
CA GLU A 78 26.83 -2.11 4.69
C GLU A 78 26.93 -0.65 5.15
N PRO A 79 26.02 0.23 4.71
CA PRO A 79 25.96 1.56 5.29
C PRO A 79 25.63 1.43 6.78
N PRO A 80 25.90 2.45 7.60
CA PRO A 80 25.46 2.45 8.99
C PRO A 80 23.99 2.05 9.09
N PRO A 81 23.62 1.17 10.05
CA PRO A 81 22.25 0.71 10.17
C PRO A 81 21.32 1.89 10.44
N LEU A 82 20.30 2.03 9.60
CA LEU A 82 19.27 3.07 9.73
C LEU A 82 18.13 2.55 10.60
N THR A 83 17.79 3.27 11.65
CA THR A 83 16.69 2.93 12.55
C THR A 83 15.41 3.64 12.12
N VAL A 84 14.38 2.87 11.78
CA VAL A 84 13.10 3.41 11.31
C VAL A 84 11.98 2.99 12.27
N MET A 85 11.25 3.96 12.79
CA MET A 85 10.02 3.74 13.56
C MET A 85 8.81 4.10 12.71
N THR A 86 7.82 3.20 12.68
CA THR A 86 6.52 3.44 12.05
C THR A 86 5.41 3.26 13.07
N PHE A 87 4.45 4.18 13.10
CA PHE A 87 3.37 4.12 14.07
C PHE A 87 2.07 4.71 13.52
N ASN A 88 1.00 3.92 13.55
CA ASN A 88 -0.34 4.40 13.21
C ASN A 88 -0.97 5.02 14.47
N MET A 89 -1.38 6.27 14.37
CA MET A 89 -1.86 7.07 15.50
C MET A 89 -3.34 6.87 15.84
N GLN A 90 -4.08 6.11 15.04
CA GLN A 90 -5.50 5.79 15.23
C GLN A 90 -6.33 7.02 15.63
N SER A 91 -6.50 7.96 14.70
CA SER A 91 -7.31 9.18 14.87
C SER A 91 -6.99 10.04 16.11
N GLY A 92 -5.72 10.12 16.52
CA GLY A 92 -5.22 11.25 17.33
C GLY A 92 -5.26 11.15 18.85
N SER A 93 -5.62 10.00 19.42
CA SER A 93 -5.70 9.83 20.87
C SER A 93 -4.34 9.76 21.59
N ARG A 94 -3.20 9.90 20.90
CA ARG A 94 -1.88 9.50 21.43
C ARG A 94 -0.68 10.39 21.12
N ALA A 95 -0.84 11.63 20.65
CA ALA A 95 0.30 12.47 20.25
C ALA A 95 1.43 12.57 21.31
N ALA A 96 1.07 12.85 22.57
CA ALA A 96 2.04 12.90 23.67
C ALA A 96 2.70 11.53 23.95
N ARG A 97 1.92 10.45 23.86
CA ARG A 97 2.44 9.09 24.07
C ARG A 97 3.36 8.66 22.92
N THR A 98 3.03 9.02 21.69
CA THR A 98 3.89 8.78 20.52
C THR A 98 5.20 9.54 20.65
N ALA A 99 5.17 10.80 21.10
CA ALA A 99 6.40 11.55 21.38
C ALA A 99 7.24 10.89 22.48
N ALA A 100 6.61 10.44 23.57
CA ALA A 100 7.31 9.71 24.64
C ALA A 100 7.97 8.42 24.12
N VAL A 101 7.26 7.63 23.30
CA VAL A 101 7.81 6.41 22.70
C VAL A 101 8.99 6.71 21.77
N ILE A 102 8.96 7.81 21.02
CA ILE A 102 10.11 8.25 20.19
C ILE A 102 11.33 8.54 21.08
N GLN A 103 11.12 9.25 22.19
CA GLN A 103 12.18 9.59 23.14
C GLN A 103 12.72 8.35 23.86
N GLU A 104 11.85 7.43 24.28
CA GLU A 104 12.21 6.16 24.92
C GLU A 104 13.03 5.22 24.02
N ASN A 105 12.94 5.41 22.69
CA ASN A 105 13.69 4.64 21.70
C ASN A 105 14.88 5.45 21.13
N ASP A 106 15.41 6.39 21.91
CA ASP A 106 16.63 7.16 21.59
C ASP A 106 16.58 7.86 20.23
N TYR A 107 15.41 8.41 19.87
CA TYR A 107 15.18 9.16 18.63
C TYR A 107 15.61 8.40 17.34
N PRO A 108 14.81 7.44 16.86
CA PRO A 108 15.05 6.74 15.61
C PRO A 108 15.36 7.68 14.44
N ASP A 109 16.27 7.33 13.54
CA ASP A 109 16.69 8.20 12.43
C ASP A 109 15.50 8.68 11.57
N ILE A 110 14.49 7.82 11.37
CA ILE A 110 13.27 8.15 10.64
C ILE A 110 12.04 7.72 11.44
N VAL A 111 11.08 8.64 11.56
CA VAL A 111 9.76 8.37 12.15
C VAL A 111 8.67 8.58 11.10
N ALA A 112 7.89 7.53 10.81
CA ALA A 112 6.77 7.55 9.88
C ALA A 112 5.44 7.36 10.63
N LEU A 113 4.62 8.42 10.68
CA LEU A 113 3.35 8.41 11.42
C LEU A 113 2.14 8.32 10.47
N GLN A 114 1.28 7.32 10.64
CA GLN A 114 0.03 7.18 9.87
C GLN A 114 -1.18 7.72 10.62
N GLU A 115 -2.24 8.05 9.87
CA GLU A 115 -3.49 8.65 10.38
C GLU A 115 -3.24 9.97 11.15
N THR A 116 -2.21 10.70 10.73
CA THR A 116 -1.78 11.96 11.32
C THR A 116 -2.61 13.12 10.78
N THR A 117 -3.19 13.91 11.67
CA THR A 117 -3.85 15.18 11.34
C THR A 117 -2.87 16.34 11.52
N PRO A 118 -3.11 17.52 10.91
CA PRO A 118 -2.28 18.72 11.15
C PRO A 118 -2.15 19.09 12.64
N GLN A 119 -3.16 18.80 13.44
CA GLN A 119 -3.14 19.08 14.87
C GLN A 119 -2.15 18.19 15.60
N ILE A 120 -2.17 16.89 15.28
CA ILE A 120 -1.26 15.89 15.85
C ILE A 120 0.18 16.16 15.41
N GLU A 121 0.39 16.44 14.11
CA GLU A 121 1.70 16.76 13.56
C GLU A 121 2.34 17.94 14.31
N ARG A 122 1.60 19.03 14.55
CA ARG A 122 2.09 20.14 15.37
C ARG A 122 2.43 19.74 16.80
N LEU A 123 1.63 18.87 17.43
CA LEU A 123 1.88 18.41 18.80
C LEU A 123 3.14 17.55 18.89
N VAL A 124 3.32 16.60 17.96
CA VAL A 124 4.52 15.77 17.89
C VAL A 124 5.74 16.62 17.56
N ARG A 125 5.64 17.53 16.59
CA ARG A 125 6.73 18.43 16.19
C ARG A 125 7.18 19.34 17.32
N ARG A 126 6.26 19.80 18.18
CA ARG A 126 6.64 20.55 19.39
C ARG A 126 7.43 19.72 20.40
N ALA A 127 7.15 18.42 20.49
CA ALA A 127 7.76 17.55 21.48
C ALA A 127 9.12 16.98 21.04
N VAL A 128 9.30 16.69 19.75
CA VAL A 128 10.53 16.04 19.23
C VAL A 128 11.19 16.77 18.05
N GLY A 129 10.63 17.89 17.60
CA GLY A 129 11.07 18.56 16.36
C GLY A 129 12.51 19.08 16.39
N GLU A 130 13.09 19.34 17.57
CA GLU A 130 14.52 19.66 17.70
C GLU A 130 15.42 18.53 17.15
N HIS A 131 14.99 17.27 17.29
CA HIS A 131 15.74 16.10 16.79
C HIS A 131 15.35 15.75 15.35
N TYR A 132 14.21 16.26 14.87
CA TYR A 132 13.69 16.04 13.51
C TYR A 132 13.50 17.37 12.77
N PRO A 133 14.58 18.03 12.33
CA PRO A 133 14.50 19.32 11.65
C PRO A 133 13.75 19.22 10.30
N TYR A 134 13.77 18.04 9.68
CA TYR A 134 13.06 17.75 8.45
C TYR A 134 11.79 16.96 8.74
N SER A 135 10.65 17.55 8.40
CA SER A 135 9.34 16.93 8.54
C SER A 135 8.44 17.33 7.37
N PHE A 136 7.64 16.41 6.86
CA PHE A 136 6.59 16.74 5.91
C PHE A 136 5.30 16.00 6.30
N LEU A 137 4.17 16.68 6.14
CA LEU A 137 2.86 16.08 6.31
C LEU A 137 2.25 15.90 4.92
N SER A 138 2.05 14.64 4.53
CA SER A 138 1.30 14.31 3.30
C SER A 138 -0.09 13.85 3.69
N ILE A 139 -1.08 14.71 3.47
CA ILE A 139 -2.48 14.37 3.66
C ILE A 139 -3.03 13.95 2.30
N ARG A 140 -3.11 12.64 2.09
CA ARG A 140 -3.75 12.08 0.89
C ARG A 140 -5.06 11.43 1.32
N TRP A 141 -6.13 12.21 1.35
CA TRP A 141 -7.48 11.66 1.51
C TRP A 141 -7.89 10.87 0.25
N MET A 142 -8.64 9.78 0.41
CA MET A 142 -9.32 9.09 -0.69
C MET A 142 -10.35 10.06 -1.31
N GLY A 143 -9.92 10.88 -2.28
CA GLY A 143 -10.79 11.82 -2.99
C GLY A 143 -10.09 13.04 -3.58
N GLU A 144 -8.94 13.47 -3.06
CA GLU A 144 -8.26 14.69 -3.54
C GLU A 144 -6.83 14.39 -4.00
N ALA A 145 -6.71 14.16 -5.31
CA ALA A 145 -5.45 14.36 -6.00
C ALA A 145 -5.21 15.86 -6.16
N SER A 146 -4.02 16.30 -5.73
CA SER A 146 -3.40 17.60 -6.03
C SER A 146 -4.02 18.84 -5.37
N ARG A 147 -3.36 19.32 -4.29
CA ARG A 147 -2.76 20.66 -4.17
C ARG A 147 -2.44 20.96 -2.71
N HIS A 148 -1.15 21.08 -2.43
CA HIS A 148 -0.49 21.97 -1.46
C HIS A 148 0.68 21.28 -0.77
N SER A 149 1.81 21.20 -1.48
CA SER A 149 3.11 21.34 -0.83
C SER A 149 3.25 22.82 -0.43
N ALA A 150 2.73 23.19 0.73
CA ALA A 150 3.19 24.39 1.40
C ALA A 150 4.44 23.98 2.19
N ALA A 151 5.61 24.19 1.59
CA ALA A 151 6.84 24.27 2.36
C ALA A 151 6.69 25.44 3.33
N ILE A 152 6.43 25.15 4.61
CA ILE A 152 6.52 26.13 5.67
C ILE A 152 7.89 25.90 6.32
N ARG A 153 8.76 26.90 6.15
CA ARG A 153 10.10 26.98 6.72
C ARG A 153 10.07 26.90 8.25
#